data_AF-A0A4Q9KTH9-F1
#
_entry.id   AF-A0A4Q9KTH9-F1
#
_cell.length_a   1.000
_cell.length_b   1.000
_cell.length_c   1.000
_cell.angle_alpha   90.00
_cell.angle_beta   90.00
_cell.angle_gamma   90.00
#
_symmetry.space_group_name_H-M   'P 1'
#
loop_
_entity.id
_entity.type
_entity.pdbx_description
1 polymer ?
#
loop_
_entity_poly.entity_id
_entity_poly.type
_entity_poly.pdbx_seq_one_letter_code
_entity_poly.pdbx_strand_id
1 'polypeptide(L)'
;FTLWNSFVFGDCKLSEILKYFKRVWNVDISMVTIRDTVVFCTFYDNERFKNYLEKFISELSCKKEGDGIIYCGVECSFDIDGYNFPEVLVKFRRERKGGIRIL
;
A
#
# COMPACT_ATOMS: atom_id res chain seq x y z
N PHE A 1 8.36 -6.95 13.41
CA PHE A 1 8.14 -5.70 12.64
C PHE A 1 8.15 -4.56 13.64
N THR A 2 8.95 -3.51 13.42
CA THR A 2 9.02 -2.31 14.28
C THR A 2 8.48 -1.10 13.53
N LEU A 3 8.21 0.01 14.24
CA LEU A 3 7.81 1.29 13.63
C LEU A 3 8.79 1.80 12.55
N TRP A 4 10.05 1.34 12.61
CA TRP A 4 11.12 1.76 11.70
C TRP A 4 11.18 0.94 10.41
N ASN A 5 10.44 -0.17 10.34
CA ASN A 5 10.43 -1.01 9.16
C ASN A 5 9.50 -0.43 8.09
N SER A 6 9.98 -0.42 6.85
CA SER A 6 9.20 0.05 5.71
C SER A 6 9.33 -0.90 4.54
N PHE A 7 8.24 -1.03 3.79
CA PHE A 7 8.28 -1.75 2.52
C PHE A 7 8.51 -0.75 1.40
N VAL A 8 9.48 -1.04 0.54
CA VAL A 8 9.76 -0.22 -0.63
C VAL A 8 9.29 -0.98 -1.86
N PHE A 9 8.45 -0.33 -2.66
CA PHE A 9 8.02 -0.84 -3.96
C PHE A 9 8.40 0.15 -5.06
N GLY A 10 8.62 -0.37 -6.27
CA GLY A 10 8.53 0.46 -7.47
C GLY A 10 7.08 0.85 -7.73
N ASP A 11 6.86 1.84 -8.60
CA ASP A 11 5.51 2.20 -9.03
C ASP A 11 4.82 0.97 -9.63
N CYS A 12 3.69 0.57 -9.04
CA CYS A 12 2.95 -0.63 -9.39
C CYS A 12 1.45 -0.38 -9.24
N LYS A 13 0.64 -1.33 -9.73
CA LYS A 13 -0.81 -1.28 -9.53
C LYS A 13 -1.16 -1.51 -8.07
N LEU A 14 -2.21 -0.85 -7.60
CA LEU A 14 -2.73 -1.05 -6.25
C LEU A 14 -3.06 -2.53 -5.97
N SER A 15 -3.61 -3.25 -6.95
CA SER A 15 -3.90 -4.68 -6.84
C SER A 15 -2.66 -5.55 -6.60
N GLU A 16 -1.48 -5.16 -7.11
CA GLU A 16 -0.24 -5.90 -6.90
C GLU A 16 0.26 -5.80 -5.46
N ILE A 17 0.01 -4.68 -4.78
CA ILE A 17 0.32 -4.51 -3.35
C ILE A 17 -0.55 -5.46 -2.53
N LEU A 18 -1.86 -5.48 -2.78
CA LEU A 18 -2.80 -6.35 -2.07
C LEU A 18 -2.43 -7.83 -2.26
N LYS A 19 -2.13 -8.23 -3.50
CA LYS A 19 -1.66 -9.59 -3.82
C LYS A 19 -0.34 -9.92 -3.14
N TYR A 20 0.60 -8.97 -3.05
CA TYR A 20 1.88 -9.19 -2.38
C TYR A 20 1.67 -9.51 -0.89
N PHE A 21 0.90 -8.70 -0.16
CA PHE A 21 0.64 -8.95 1.26
C PHE A 21 -0.10 -10.26 1.49
N LYS A 22 -1.08 -10.58 0.65
CA LYS A 22 -1.77 -11.87 0.73
C LYS A 22 -0.84 -13.05 0.44
N ARG A 23 0.01 -12.97 -0.59
CA ARG A 23 0.86 -14.09 -1.01
C ARG A 23 2.05 -14.31 -0.08
N VAL A 24 2.73 -13.23 0.33
CA VAL A 24 3.99 -13.31 1.07
C VAL A 24 3.76 -13.36 2.57
N TRP A 25 2.72 -12.67 3.06
CA TRP A 25 2.46 -12.50 4.49
C TRP A 25 1.17 -13.18 4.94
N ASN A 26 0.36 -13.72 4.02
CA ASN A 26 -0.97 -14.27 4.30
C ASN A 26 -1.91 -13.27 4.99
N VAL A 27 -1.76 -11.98 4.67
CA VAL A 27 -2.53 -10.89 5.27
C VAL A 27 -3.48 -10.30 4.22
N ASP A 28 -4.75 -10.15 4.60
CA ASP A 28 -5.74 -9.39 3.83
C ASP A 28 -5.72 -7.91 4.28
N ILE A 29 -5.41 -7.03 3.33
CA ILE A 29 -5.43 -5.58 3.54
C ILE A 29 -6.89 -5.11 3.59
N SER A 30 -7.24 -4.35 4.63
CA SER A 30 -8.57 -3.80 4.86
C SER A 30 -8.70 -2.36 4.39
N MET A 31 -7.61 -1.57 4.40
CA MET A 31 -7.59 -0.19 3.91
C MET A 31 -6.22 0.19 3.36
N VAL A 32 -6.21 1.00 2.31
CA VAL A 32 -5.01 1.70 1.82
C VAL A 32 -5.31 3.18 1.72
N THR A 33 -4.43 4.00 2.30
CA THR A 33 -4.46 5.45 2.22
C THR A 33 -3.22 5.95 1.49
N ILE A 34 -3.40 7.00 0.69
CA ILE A 34 -2.29 7.81 0.17
C ILE A 34 -2.49 9.19 0.78
N ARG A 35 -1.61 9.56 1.73
CA ARG A 35 -1.83 10.70 2.63
C ARG A 35 -3.20 10.58 3.31
N ASP A 36 -4.03 11.60 3.19
CA ASP A 36 -5.37 11.70 3.78
C ASP A 36 -6.47 11.11 2.87
N THR A 37 -6.10 10.50 1.72
CA THR A 37 -7.08 9.93 0.77
C THR A 37 -7.13 8.41 0.87
N VAL A 38 -8.30 7.87 1.20
CA VAL A 38 -8.57 6.42 1.11
C VAL A 38 -8.67 6.02 -0.37
N VAL A 39 -7.76 5.16 -0.82
CA VAL A 39 -7.73 4.64 -2.20
C VAL A 39 -8.24 3.20 -2.31
N PHE A 40 -8.40 2.53 -1.17
CA PHE A 40 -9.04 1.22 -1.09
C PHE A 40 -9.55 0.99 0.33
N CYS A 41 -10.71 0.35 0.47
CA CYS A 41 -11.12 -0.28 1.72
C CYS A 41 -12.16 -1.39 1.50
N THR A 42 -12.29 -2.30 2.47
CA THR A 42 -13.19 -3.47 2.38
C THR A 42 -14.54 -3.28 3.10
N PHE A 43 -14.67 -2.28 3.98
CA PHE A 43 -15.85 -2.11 4.84
C PHE A 43 -17.03 -1.36 4.18
N TYR A 44 -16.86 -0.79 2.99
CA TYR A 44 -17.96 -0.35 2.12
C TYR A 44 -17.61 -0.57 0.65
N ASP A 45 -18.58 -1.05 -0.15
CA ASP A 45 -18.38 -1.21 -1.59
C ASP A 45 -18.41 0.17 -2.26
N ASN A 46 -17.33 0.52 -2.96
CA ASN A 46 -17.25 1.75 -3.73
C ASN A 46 -16.68 1.42 -5.10
N GLU A 47 -17.50 1.63 -6.14
CA GLU A 47 -17.10 1.36 -7.53
C GLU A 47 -15.79 2.07 -7.92
N ARG A 48 -15.49 3.22 -7.28
CA ARG A 48 -14.22 3.92 -7.51
C ARG A 48 -13.01 3.05 -7.16
N PHE A 49 -13.11 2.21 -6.11
CA PHE A 49 -12.00 1.36 -5.68
C PHE A 49 -11.75 0.23 -6.67
N LYS A 50 -12.82 -0.32 -7.27
CA LYS A 50 -12.68 -1.31 -8.36
C LYS A 50 -11.87 -0.73 -9.52
N ASN A 51 -12.12 0.54 -9.86
CA ASN A 51 -11.33 1.26 -10.87
C ASN A 51 -9.91 1.60 -10.41
N TYR A 52 -9.66 1.76 -9.11
CA TYR A 52 -8.34 2.10 -8.56
C TYR A 52 -7.41 0.89 -8.45
N LEU A 53 -7.95 -0.32 -8.29
CA LEU A 53 -7.17 -1.56 -8.24
C LEU A 53 -6.21 -1.70 -9.43
N GLU A 54 -6.66 -1.28 -10.61
CA GLU A 54 -5.88 -1.38 -11.85
C GLU A 54 -5.03 -0.14 -12.16
N LYS A 55 -5.10 0.91 -11.34
CA LYS A 55 -4.28 2.11 -11.47
C LYS A 55 -2.95 1.95 -10.77
N PHE A 56 -1.92 2.57 -11.33
CA PHE A 56 -0.63 2.74 -10.67
C PHE A 56 -0.75 3.66 -9.46
N ILE A 57 0.07 3.43 -8.43
CA ILE A 57 0.09 4.28 -7.23
C ILE A 57 0.41 5.74 -7.59
N SER A 58 1.27 5.96 -8.59
CA SER A 58 1.53 7.31 -9.11
C SER A 58 0.32 8.01 -9.72
N GLU A 59 -0.65 7.26 -10.29
CA GLU A 59 -1.90 7.82 -10.83
C GLU A 59 -2.92 8.11 -9.72
N LEU A 60 -2.85 7.37 -8.62
CA LEU A 60 -3.71 7.56 -7.45
C LEU A 60 -3.23 8.71 -6.56
N SER A 61 -1.94 9.07 -6.63
CA SER A 61 -1.39 10.22 -5.92
C SER A 61 -1.70 11.52 -6.67
N CYS A 62 -2.70 12.27 -6.18
CA CYS A 62 -3.13 13.55 -6.76
C CYS A 62 -2.06 14.66 -6.78
N LYS A 63 -0.94 14.51 -6.04
CA LYS A 63 0.14 15.49 -5.98
C LYS A 63 1.49 14.82 -6.20
N LYS A 64 2.25 15.32 -7.17
CA LYS A 64 3.69 15.02 -7.26
C LYS A 64 4.38 15.61 -6.03
N GLU A 65 4.78 14.77 -5.08
CA GLU A 65 5.72 15.18 -4.05
C GLU A 65 7.14 15.27 -4.62
N GLY A 66 7.89 16.26 -4.15
CA GLY A 66 9.21 16.66 -4.65
C GLY A 66 10.10 15.49 -5.09
N ASP A 67 10.68 14.76 -4.15
CA ASP A 67 11.71 13.73 -4.40
C ASP A 67 11.18 12.47 -5.13
N GLY A 68 9.93 12.47 -5.58
CA GLY A 68 9.31 11.36 -6.29
C GLY A 68 9.02 10.16 -5.40
N ILE A 69 8.82 10.40 -4.08
CA ILE A 69 8.42 9.40 -3.11
C ILE A 69 6.92 9.52 -2.82
N ILE A 70 6.19 8.41 -2.86
CA ILE A 70 4.78 8.36 -2.42
C ILE A 70 4.72 7.49 -1.17
N TYR A 71 4.08 8.03 -0.13
CA TYR A 71 3.81 7.32 1.12
C TYR A 71 2.39 6.77 1.11
N CYS A 72 2.28 5.46 1.31
CA CYS A 72 0.99 4.82 1.53
C CYS A 72 0.90 4.27 2.95
N GLY A 73 -0.23 4.51 3.61
CA GLY A 73 -0.64 3.81 4.81
C GLY A 73 -1.43 2.56 4.42
N VAL A 74 -1.19 1.46 5.12
CA VAL A 74 -1.87 0.20 4.88
C VAL A 74 -2.36 -0.35 6.21
N GLU A 75 -3.64 -0.66 6.26
CA GLU A 75 -4.28 -1.35 7.38
C GLU A 75 -4.74 -2.74 6.93
N CYS A 76 -4.70 -3.71 7.84
CA CYS A 76 -5.13 -5.07 7.58
C CYS A 76 -6.06 -5.59 8.67
N SER A 77 -7.00 -6.46 8.29
CA SER A 77 -7.86 -7.16 9.26
C SER A 77 -7.07 -8.23 9.99
N PHE A 78 -7.04 -8.14 11.32
CA PHE A 78 -6.44 -9.16 12.18
C PHE A 78 -7.24 -10.46 12.13
N ASP A 79 -6.55 -11.59 11.98
CA ASP A 79 -6.98 -12.85 12.55
C ASP A 79 -5.75 -13.75 12.75
N ILE A 80 -5.24 -13.84 13.99
CA ILE A 80 -4.81 -15.09 14.66
C ILE A 80 -4.13 -14.86 16.03
N ASP A 81 -3.49 -13.72 16.35
CA ASP A 81 -2.77 -13.60 17.65
C ASP A 81 -2.75 -12.19 18.31
N GLY A 82 -3.64 -11.27 17.93
CA GLY A 82 -3.86 -10.02 18.69
C GLY A 82 -2.70 -9.00 18.69
N TYR A 83 -1.66 -9.18 17.87
CA TYR A 83 -0.58 -8.20 17.70
C TYR A 83 -0.86 -7.27 16.52
N ASN A 84 -0.85 -5.96 16.79
CA ASN A 84 -0.96 -4.93 15.77
C ASN A 84 0.12 -5.09 14.70
N PHE A 85 -0.26 -5.22 13.42
CA PHE A 85 0.69 -5.00 12.32
C PHE A 85 1.02 -3.50 12.39
N PRO A 86 2.29 -3.11 12.57
CA PRO A 86 2.62 -1.69 12.62
C PRO A 86 2.21 -1.05 11.30
N GLU A 87 1.79 0.21 11.39
CA GLU A 87 1.49 1.04 10.23
C GLU A 87 2.57 0.83 9.17
N VAL A 88 2.17 0.20 8.07
CA VAL A 88 3.12 -0.17 7.04
C VAL A 88 3.33 1.05 6.17
N LEU A 89 4.42 1.76 6.43
CA LEU A 89 4.86 2.82 5.56
C LEU A 89 5.38 2.20 4.26
N VAL A 90 4.59 2.29 3.21
CA VAL A 90 5.04 1.90 1.88
C VAL A 90 5.67 3.10 1.20
N LYS A 91 6.97 3.03 0.92
CA LYS A 91 7.70 4.05 0.16
C LYS A 91 7.76 3.64 -1.29
N PHE A 92 7.08 4.38 -2.16
CA PHE A 92 7.25 4.24 -3.60
C PHE A 92 8.35 5.17 -4.04
N ARG A 93 9.46 4.66 -4.53
CA ARG A 93 10.47 5.50 -5.19
C ARG A 93 10.29 5.36 -6.69
N ARG A 94 10.26 6.48 -7.41
CA ARG A 94 10.32 6.47 -8.88
C ARG A 94 11.72 6.08 -9.36
N GLU A 95 12.15 4.84 -9.11
CA GLU A 95 13.40 4.29 -9.65
C GLU A 95 13.14 3.59 -10.99
N ARG A 96 14.05 3.80 -11.95
CA ARG A 96 14.03 3.16 -13.28
C ARG A 96 14.17 1.63 -13.26
N LYS A 97 14.29 0.99 -12.09
CA LYS A 97 14.46 -0.46 -11.94
C LYS A 97 13.67 -0.95 -10.72
N GLY A 98 12.65 -1.76 -10.99
CA GLY A 98 11.78 -2.33 -9.97
C GLY A 98 12.49 -3.33 -9.08
N GLY A 99 12.28 -3.21 -7.78
CA GLY A 99 12.71 -4.16 -6.77
C GLY A 99 12.01 -3.86 -5.45
N ILE A 100 11.66 -4.91 -4.71
CA ILE A 100 11.11 -4.80 -3.37
C ILE A 100 12.28 -4.80 -2.39
N ARG A 101 12.41 -3.75 -1.57
CA ARG A 101 13.40 -3.72 -0.46
C ARG A 101 12.66 -3.60 0.86
N ILE A 102 12.98 -4.49 1.79
CA ILE A 102 12.58 -4.41 3.19
C ILE A 102 13.75 -3.71 3.89
N LEU A 103 13.50 -2.55 4.50
CA LEU A 103 14.46 -1.83 5.34
C LEU A 103 14.06 -1.98 6.81
#